data_AF-A0A1D6IF56-F1
#
_entry.id   AF-A0A1D6IF56-F1
#
_cell.length_a   1.000
_cell.length_b   1.000
_cell.length_c   1.000
_cell.angle_alpha   90.00
_cell.angle_beta   90.00
_cell.angle_gamma   90.00
#
_symmetry.space_group_name_H-M   'P 1'
#
loop_
_entity.id
_entity.type
_entity.pdbx_description
1 polymer ?
#
loop_
_entity_poly.entity_id
_entity_poly.type
_entity_poly.pdbx_seq_one_letter_code
_entity_poly.pdbx_strand_id
1 'polypeptide(L)'
;MDSRWDLIVVGVWTDLLQRNALRWSLARVDNNIIIGTMLRRNNKHRCLETSDYSTVHFNPDHHTTYHLKTIRRSLIQNPRRRIVDKFLENSRAHLTTVISD
;
A
#
# COMPACT_ATOMS: atom_id res chain seq x y z
N MET A 1 0.00 3.71 3.77
CA MET A 1 0.29 4.69 4.84
C MET A 1 -0.50 4.25 6.05
N ASP A 2 0.11 4.14 7.23
CA ASP A 2 -0.64 3.81 8.46
C ASP A 2 -1.27 5.06 9.10
N SER A 3 -1.93 4.87 10.24
CA SER A 3 -2.55 5.95 11.02
C SER A 3 -1.55 6.98 11.56
N ARG A 4 -0.24 6.68 11.55
CA ARG A 4 0.84 7.57 12.00
C ARG A 4 1.45 8.38 10.86
N TRP A 5 0.89 8.29 9.65
CA TRP A 5 1.43 8.88 8.41
C TRP A 5 2.72 8.23 7.91
N ASP A 6 3.09 7.06 8.43
CA ASP A 6 4.26 6.34 7.95
C ASP A 6 3.91 5.61 6.64
N LEU A 7 4.77 5.77 5.64
CA LEU A 7 4.64 5.04 4.39
C LEU A 7 5.16 3.62 4.58
N ILE A 8 4.30 2.65 4.26
CA ILE A 8 4.57 1.22 4.42
C ILE A 8 4.61 0.60 3.03
N VAL A 9 5.68 -0.14 2.75
CA VAL A 9 5.76 -1.02 1.58
C VAL A 9 5.05 -2.33 1.93
N VAL A 10 4.13 -2.74 1.07
CA VAL A 10 3.45 -4.05 1.16
C VAL A 10 3.79 -4.85 -0.09
N GLY A 11 4.46 -5.98 0.07
CA GLY A 11 4.66 -6.97 -0.98
C GLY A 11 3.35 -7.72 -1.24
N VAL A 12 2.93 -7.82 -2.50
CA VAL A 12 1.72 -8.55 -2.89
C VAL A 12 2.13 -9.74 -3.75
N TRP A 13 1.72 -10.93 -3.34
CA TRP A 13 1.97 -12.17 -4.08
C TRP A 13 1.24 -12.17 -5.42
N THR A 14 1.84 -12.85 -6.40
CA THR A 14 1.43 -12.77 -7.81
C THR A 14 -0.01 -13.22 -8.02
N ASP A 15 -0.48 -14.25 -7.32
CA ASP A 15 -1.85 -14.75 -7.45
C ASP A 15 -2.88 -13.71 -7.02
N LEU A 16 -2.65 -13.05 -5.87
CA LEU A 16 -3.55 -12.04 -5.32
C LEU A 16 -3.51 -10.76 -6.14
N LEU A 17 -2.34 -10.44 -6.70
CA LEU A 17 -2.14 -9.34 -7.64
C LEU A 17 -2.95 -9.58 -8.92
N GLN A 18 -2.83 -10.76 -9.53
CA GLN A 18 -3.51 -11.12 -10.78
C GLN A 18 -5.03 -11.17 -10.60
N ARG A 19 -5.52 -11.82 -9.53
CA ARG A 19 -6.96 -11.92 -9.23
C ARG A 19 -7.64 -10.57 -9.06
N ASN A 20 -6.88 -9.54 -8.66
CA ASN A 20 -7.41 -8.19 -8.41
C ASN A 20 -6.83 -7.14 -9.37
N ALA A 21 -6.22 -7.53 -10.49
CA ALA A 21 -5.45 -6.63 -11.36
C ALA A 21 -6.23 -5.37 -11.78
N LEU A 22 -7.49 -5.52 -12.19
CA LEU A 22 -8.36 -4.39 -12.53
C LEU A 22 -8.61 -3.47 -11.33
N ARG A 23 -8.90 -4.04 -10.16
CA ARG A 23 -9.16 -3.28 -8.93
C ARG A 23 -7.92 -2.52 -8.46
N TRP A 24 -6.72 -3.08 -8.63
CA TRP A 24 -5.46 -2.39 -8.38
C TRP A 24 -5.25 -1.20 -9.32
N SER A 25 -5.52 -1.39 -10.62
CA SER A 25 -5.44 -0.32 -11.61
C SER A 25 -6.38 0.83 -11.26
N LEU A 26 -7.65 0.53 -10.98
CA LEU A 26 -8.66 1.51 -10.57
C LEU A 26 -8.31 2.18 -9.24
N ALA A 27 -7.79 1.42 -8.28
CA ALA A 27 -7.40 1.96 -6.97
C ALA A 27 -6.36 3.08 -7.05
N ARG A 28 -5.48 3.02 -8.06
CA ARG A 28 -4.51 4.09 -8.32
C ARG A 28 -5.19 5.38 -8.78
N VAL A 29 -6.21 5.27 -9.63
CA VAL A 29 -6.94 6.41 -10.21
C VAL A 29 -7.89 7.02 -9.18
N ASP A 30 -8.63 6.17 -8.48
CA ASP A 30 -9.70 6.57 -7.57
C ASP A 30 -9.21 6.88 -6.15
N ASN A 31 -7.90 6.75 -5.90
CA ASN A 31 -7.30 6.82 -4.56
C ASN A 31 -8.04 5.91 -3.58
N ASN A 32 -8.24 4.64 -3.92
CA ASN A 32 -9.02 3.74 -3.08
C ASN A 32 -8.33 3.49 -1.73
N ILE A 33 -9.13 3.34 -0.69
CA ILE A 33 -8.67 2.81 0.59
C ILE A 33 -8.58 1.30 0.43
N ILE A 34 -7.40 0.75 0.67
CA ILE A 34 -7.16 -0.68 0.55
C ILE A 34 -6.84 -1.21 1.95
N ILE A 35 -7.60 -2.22 2.39
CA ILE A 35 -7.35 -2.92 3.65
C ILE A 35 -6.85 -4.32 3.31
N GLY A 36 -5.61 -4.61 3.70
CA GLY A 36 -5.06 -5.95 3.73
C GLY A 36 -5.21 -6.55 5.12
N THR A 37 -5.67 -7.79 5.22
CA THR A 37 -5.71 -8.54 6.48
C THR A 37 -4.73 -9.70 6.45
N MET A 38 -4.32 -10.16 7.64
CA MET A 38 -3.38 -11.29 7.80
C MET A 38 -2.08 -11.10 7.00
N LEU A 39 -1.57 -9.86 6.97
CA LEU A 39 -0.27 -9.56 6.37
C LEU A 39 0.84 -10.12 7.26
N ARG A 40 1.85 -10.71 6.64
CA ARG A 40 3.04 -11.23 7.31
C ARG A 40 4.14 -10.19 7.30
N ARG A 41 4.95 -10.14 8.36
CA ARG A 41 6.18 -9.34 8.36
C ARG A 41 7.28 -10.10 7.62
N ASN A 42 7.80 -9.53 6.54
CA ASN A 42 8.98 -10.01 5.85
C ASN A 42 10.22 -9.31 6.42
N ASN A 43 11.00 -10.03 7.23
CA ASN A 43 12.20 -9.47 7.85
C ASN A 43 13.36 -9.28 6.87
N LYS A 44 13.41 -10.06 5.78
CA LYS A 44 14.46 -9.97 4.75
C LYS A 44 14.35 -8.63 4.00
N HIS A 45 13.13 -8.28 3.59
CA HIS A 45 12.87 -7.05 2.85
C HIS A 45 12.32 -5.91 3.73
N ARG A 46 12.27 -6.12 5.05
CA ARG A 46 11.77 -5.17 6.06
C ARG A 46 10.40 -4.57 5.72
N CYS A 47 9.53 -5.37 5.11
CA CYS A 47 8.20 -4.94 4.66
C CYS A 47 7.10 -5.81 5.25
N LEU A 48 5.84 -5.42 5.04
CA LEU A 48 4.72 -6.33 5.17
C LEU A 48 4.53 -7.05 3.83
N GLU A 49 4.07 -8.27 3.85
CA GLU A 49 3.74 -9.01 2.63
C GLU A 49 2.45 -9.79 2.80
N THR A 50 1.77 -10.03 1.69
CA THR A 50 0.63 -10.95 1.66
C THR A 50 1.14 -12.39 1.76
N SER A 51 0.23 -13.30 2.10
CA SER A 51 0.43 -14.74 2.10
C SER A 51 -0.83 -15.40 1.53
N ASP A 52 -0.84 -16.72 1.42
CA ASP A 52 -2.01 -17.48 0.93
C ASP A 52 -3.30 -17.21 1.74
N TYR A 53 -3.16 -16.76 3.00
CA TYR A 53 -4.28 -16.45 3.88
C TYR A 53 -4.67 -14.96 3.87
N SER A 54 -3.91 -14.11 3.19
CA SER A 54 -4.17 -12.67 3.18
C SER A 54 -5.34 -12.34 2.27
N THR A 55 -6.24 -11.48 2.76
CA THR A 55 -7.30 -10.90 1.94
C THR A 55 -7.04 -9.42 1.70
N VAL A 56 -7.50 -8.92 0.57
CA VAL A 56 -7.45 -7.50 0.22
C VAL A 56 -8.85 -7.02 -0.14
N HIS A 57 -9.27 -5.94 0.52
CA HIS A 57 -10.55 -5.30 0.29
C HIS A 57 -10.35 -3.87 -0.22
N PHE A 58 -11.09 -3.50 -1.27
CA PHE A 58 -11.04 -2.18 -1.88
C PHE A 58 -12.28 -1.38 -1.45
N ASN A 59 -12.06 -0.22 -0.82
CA ASN A 59 -13.09 0.62 -0.20
C ASN A 59 -14.11 -0.19 0.63
N PRO A 60 -13.65 -1.04 1.57
CA PRO A 60 -14.59 -1.82 2.38
C PRO A 60 -15.52 -0.89 3.17
N ASP A 61 -16.79 -1.27 3.24
CA ASP A 61 -17.75 -0.61 4.09
C ASP A 61 -17.54 -1.08 5.53
N HIS A 62 -16.72 -0.34 6.28
CA HIS A 62 -16.29 -0.69 7.62
C HIS A 62 -16.13 0.59 8.43
N HIS A 63 -16.57 0.62 9.68
CA HIS A 63 -16.55 1.85 10.50
C HIS A 63 -15.16 2.53 10.56
N THR A 64 -14.08 1.75 10.54
CA THR A 64 -12.69 2.26 10.52
C THR A 64 -12.31 2.94 9.21
N THR A 65 -12.99 2.67 8.08
CA THR A 65 -12.73 3.39 6.82
C THR A 65 -13.19 4.83 6.86
N TYR A 66 -14.07 5.23 7.79
CA TYR A 66 -14.45 6.64 7.95
C TYR A 66 -13.25 7.53 8.31
N HIS A 67 -12.45 7.11 9.29
CA HIS A 67 -11.23 7.83 9.66
C HIS A 67 -10.22 7.87 8.50
N LEU A 68 -10.07 6.74 7.78
CA LEU A 68 -9.19 6.64 6.61
C LEU A 68 -9.67 7.52 5.44
N LYS A 69 -10.98 7.75 5.28
CA LYS A 69 -11.54 8.68 4.28
C LYS A 69 -11.08 10.12 4.55
N THR A 70 -11.01 10.52 5.81
CA THR A 70 -10.49 11.84 6.21
C THR A 70 -9.00 11.97 5.88
N ILE A 71 -8.18 10.96 6.23
CA ILE A 71 -6.75 10.92 5.89
C ILE A 71 -6.55 10.98 4.37
N ARG A 72 -7.30 10.16 3.61
CA ARG A 72 -7.27 10.17 2.15
C ARG A 72 -7.57 11.55 1.58
N ARG A 73 -8.64 12.22 2.06
CA ARG A 73 -9.02 13.55 1.57
C ARG A 73 -7.91 14.56 1.82
N SER A 74 -7.29 14.51 3.01
CA SER A 74 -6.14 15.36 3.35
C SER A 74 -4.93 15.10 2.43
N LEU A 75 -4.62 13.84 2.12
CA LEU A 75 -3.55 13.47 1.18
C LEU A 75 -3.81 13.97 -0.25
N ILE A 76 -5.07 13.94 -0.72
CA ILE A 76 -5.43 14.42 -2.06
C ILE A 76 -5.33 15.95 -2.14
N GLN A 77 -5.80 16.65 -1.10
CA GLN A 77 -5.85 18.12 -1.08
C GLN A 77 -4.50 18.77 -0.80
N ASN A 78 -3.68 18.15 0.04
CA ASN A 78 -2.34 18.60 0.36
C ASN A 78 -1.41 17.40 0.39
N PRO A 79 -1.08 16.85 -0.79
CA PRO A 79 -0.04 15.87 -0.85
C PRO A 79 1.20 16.62 -0.40
N ARG A 80 1.75 16.25 0.76
CA ARG A 80 3.15 16.57 1.10
C ARG A 80 4.02 15.82 0.08
N ARG A 81 3.95 16.25 -1.18
CA ARG A 81 4.50 15.62 -2.39
C ARG A 81 5.94 15.26 -2.14
N ARG A 82 6.69 16.19 -1.56
CA ARG A 82 8.08 16.02 -1.16
C ARG A 82 8.37 14.79 -0.29
N ILE A 83 7.48 14.38 0.61
CA ILE A 83 7.67 13.18 1.45
C ILE A 83 7.37 11.91 0.67
N VAL A 84 6.27 11.90 -0.10
CA VAL A 84 5.89 10.75 -0.93
C VAL A 84 6.89 10.54 -2.06
N ASP A 85 7.27 11.60 -2.77
CA ASP A 85 8.23 11.59 -3.87
C ASP A 85 9.60 11.12 -3.38
N LYS A 86 10.12 11.68 -2.28
CA LYS A 86 11.40 11.28 -1.69
C LYS A 86 11.38 9.82 -1.21
N PHE A 87 10.26 9.34 -0.67
CA PHE A 87 10.14 7.94 -0.30
C PHE A 87 10.08 7.02 -1.52
N LEU A 88 9.35 7.40 -2.57
CA LEU A 88 9.27 6.63 -3.81
C LEU A 88 10.64 6.56 -4.49
N GLU A 89 11.41 7.65 -4.49
CA GLU A 89 12.81 7.66 -4.96
C GLU A 89 13.69 6.71 -4.14
N ASN A 90 13.67 6.81 -2.81
CA ASN A 90 14.46 5.94 -1.93
C ASN A 90 14.08 4.46 -2.05
N SER A 91 12.78 4.17 -2.20
CA SER A 91 12.28 2.80 -2.35
C SER A 91 12.67 2.21 -3.69
N ARG A 92 12.61 2.99 -4.79
CA ARG A 92 13.11 2.56 -6.09
C ARG A 92 14.61 2.26 -6.02
N ALA A 93 15.40 3.15 -5.43
CA ALA A 93 16.83 2.94 -5.25
C ALA A 93 17.12 1.63 -4.48
N HIS A 94 16.42 1.39 -3.38
CA HIS A 94 16.59 0.17 -2.58
C HIS A 94 16.18 -1.10 -3.34
N LEU A 95 15.06 -1.09 -4.06
CA LEU A 95 14.65 -2.25 -4.88
C LEU A 95 15.65 -2.54 -6.00
N THR A 96 16.23 -1.51 -6.60
CA THR A 96 17.27 -1.67 -7.65
C THR A 96 18.53 -2.34 -7.08
N THR A 97 18.91 -2.03 -5.84
CA THR A 97 20.04 -2.68 -5.16
C THR A 97 19.77 -4.11 -4.73
N VAL A 98 18.50 -4.49 -4.51
CA VAL A 98 18.11 -5.85 -4.06
C VAL A 98 17.88 -6.81 -5.24
N ILE A 99 17.60 -6.30 -6.44
CA ILE A 99 17.41 -7.10 -7.67
C ILE A 99 18.74 -7.43 -8.37
N SER A 100 19.85 -6.77 -7.99
CA SER A 100 21.16 -6.94 -8.64
C SER A 100 22.01 -8.09 -8.09
N ASP A 101 21.46 -8.93 -7.20
CA ASP A 101 22.11 -10.17 -6.69
C ASP A 101 21.48 -11.43 -7.30
#